data_AF-A0A367HRW2-F1
#
_entry.id   AF-A0A367HRW2-F1
#
_cell.length_a   1.000
_cell.length_b   1.000
_cell.length_c   1.000
_cell.angle_alpha   90.00
_cell.angle_beta   90.00
_cell.angle_gamma   90.00
#
_symmetry.space_group_name_H-M   'P 1'
#
loop_
_entity.id
_entity.type
_entity.pdbx_description
1 polymer ?
#
loop_
_entity_poly.entity_id
_entity_poly.type
_entity_poly.pdbx_seq_one_letter_code
_entity_poly.pdbx_strand_id
1 'polypeptide(L)' 'MLAYTPHKPAIHYLNPVAWVVIELCDGSSGPQIYASFQELNKGRIGEPELQEAFESAMAMLLEGELVAIV' A
#
# COMPACT_ATOMS: atom_id res chain seq x y z
N MET A 1 -0.01 5.42 11.37
CA MET A 1 -1.49 5.34 11.44
C MET A 1 -1.88 3.92 11.85
N LEU A 2 -3.08 3.67 12.39
CA LEU A 2 -3.47 2.35 12.93
C LEU A 2 -4.47 1.66 12.00
N ALA A 3 -4.29 0.36 11.75
CA ALA A 3 -5.24 -0.49 11.05
C ALA A 3 -5.54 -1.76 11.86
N TYR A 4 -6.77 -2.27 11.79
CA TYR A 4 -7.21 -3.46 12.52
C TYR A 4 -7.68 -4.53 11.55
N THR A 5 -7.19 -5.77 11.72
CA THR A 5 -7.57 -6.93 10.90
C THR A 5 -8.57 -7.81 11.67
N PRO A 6 -9.88 -7.81 11.34
CA PRO A 6 -10.89 -8.51 12.15
C PRO A 6 -10.80 -10.03 12.07
N HIS A 7 -10.45 -10.58 10.90
CA HIS A 7 -10.38 -12.03 10.65
C HIS A 7 -9.18 -12.70 11.35
N LYS A 8 -8.16 -11.88 11.66
CA LYS A 8 -6.98 -12.25 12.45
C LYS A 8 -6.69 -11.11 13.41
N PRO A 9 -7.39 -11.03 14.55
CA PRO A 9 -7.40 -9.86 15.42
C PRO A 9 -6.01 -9.35 15.78
N ALA A 10 -5.62 -8.26 15.12
CA ALA A 10 -4.32 -7.60 15.30
C ALA A 10 -4.42 -6.12 14.96
N ILE A 11 -3.62 -5.30 15.65
CA ILE A 11 -3.48 -3.88 15.39
C ILE A 11 -2.12 -3.66 14.72
N HIS A 12 -2.13 -3.03 13.54
CA HIS A 12 -0.97 -2.77 12.72
C HIS A 12 -0.64 -1.27 12.73
N TYR A 13 0.64 -0.96 12.88
CA TYR A 13 1.15 0.40 12.69
C TYR A 13 1.61 0.57 11.25
N LEU A 14 0.85 1.35 10.48
CA LEU A 14 1.18 1.66 9.09
C LEU A 14 2.06 2.91 9.03
N ASN A 15 3.13 2.81 8.25
CA ASN A 15 3.91 3.97 7.83
C ASN A 15 3.09 4.80 6.81
N PRO A 16 3.51 6.05 6.49
CA PRO A 16 2.75 6.90 5.58
C PRO A 16 2.54 6.32 4.18
N VAL A 17 3.50 5.56 3.66
CA VAL A 17 3.40 4.96 2.32
C VAL A 17 2.35 3.86 2.30
N ALA A 18 2.40 2.92 3.25
CA ALA A 18 1.42 1.85 3.40
C ALA A 18 0.00 2.40 3.61
N TRP A 19 -0.13 3.53 4.29
CA TRP A 19 -1.41 4.23 4.40
C TRP A 19 -1.90 4.79 3.07
N VAL A 20 -1.04 5.39 2.26
CA VAL A 20 -1.46 5.85 0.92
C VAL A 20 -1.85 4.67 0.05
N VAL A 21 -1.09 3.58 0.08
CA VAL A 21 -1.35 2.39 -0.73
C VAL A 21 -2.68 1.73 -0.34
N ILE A 22 -3.00 1.60 0.95
CA ILE A 22 -4.28 1.00 1.37
C ILE A 22 -5.49 1.86 0.95
N GLU A 23 -5.37 3.19 0.94
CA GLU A 23 -6.43 4.10 0.47
C GLU A 23 -6.67 4.00 -1.05
N LEU A 24 -5.69 3.49 -1.81
CA LEU A 24 -5.82 3.22 -3.24
C LEU A 24 -6.40 1.83 -3.54
N CYS A 25 -6.56 0.96 -2.53
CA CYS A 25 -7.11 -0.38 -2.69
C CYS A 25 -8.65 -0.35 -2.72
N ASP A 26 -9.22 0.19 -3.79
CA ASP A 26 -10.66 0.37 -4.00
C ASP A 26 -11.33 -0.74 -4.86
N GLY A 27 -10.68 -1.91 -4.94
CA GLY A 27 -11.03 -2.98 -5.88
C GLY A 27 -10.21 -2.94 -7.17
N SER A 28 -9.32 -1.96 -7.32
CA SER A 28 -8.31 -1.90 -8.39
C SER A 28 -7.32 -3.07 -8.32
N SER A 29 -6.79 -3.45 -9.49
CA SER A 29 -5.68 -4.40 -9.61
C SER A 29 -4.34 -3.79 -9.17
N GLY A 30 -3.36 -4.62 -8.80
CA GLY A 30 -2.02 -4.18 -8.41
C GLY A 30 -1.38 -3.15 -9.38
N PRO A 31 -1.40 -3.38 -10.71
CA PRO A 31 -0.89 -2.40 -11.68
C PRO A 31 -1.64 -1.06 -11.68
N GLN A 32 -2.96 -1.07 -11.47
CA GLN A 32 -3.76 0.16 -11.39
C GLN A 32 -3.45 0.93 -10.11
N ILE A 33 -3.30 0.23 -8.99
CA ILE A 33 -2.89 0.84 -7.71
C ILE A 33 -1.51 1.50 -7.87
N TYR A 34 -0.56 0.80 -8.48
CA TYR A 34 0.78 1.34 -8.72
C TYR A 34 0.75 2.58 -9.64
N ALA A 35 -0.03 2.56 -10.72
CA ALA A 35 -0.16 3.72 -11.60
C ALA A 35 -0.74 4.95 -10.88
N SER A 36 -1.75 4.76 -10.02
CA SER A 36 -2.29 5.83 -9.17
C SER A 36 -1.24 6.34 -8.16
N PHE A 37 -0.47 5.43 -7.57
CA PHE A 37 0.61 5.78 -6.65
C PHE A 37 1.74 6.57 -7.33
N GLN A 38 2.10 6.21 -8.57
CA GLN A 38 3.02 6.97 -9.41
C GLN A 38 2.52 8.38 -9.69
N GLU A 39 1.26 8.54 -10.10
CA GLU A 39 0.73 9.87 -10.41
C GLU A 39 0.69 10.78 -9.15
N LEU A 40 0.35 10.23 -7.98
CA LEU A 40 0.38 10.98 -6.71
C LEU A 40 1.78 11.48 -6.30
N ASN A 41 2.83 10.78 -6.71
CA ASN A 41 4.22 11.07 -6.36
C ASN A 41 5.03 11.70 -7.50
N LYS A 42 4.38 11.99 -8.62
CA LYS A 42 5.02 12.52 -9.84
C LYS A 42 5.85 13.76 -9.53
N GLY A 43 7.13 13.70 -9.90
CA GLY A 43 8.08 14.80 -9.69
C GLY A 43 8.54 15.02 -8.26
N ARG A 44 8.17 14.14 -7.31
CA ARG A 44 8.62 14.19 -5.90
C ARG A 44 9.67 13.15 -5.56
N ILE A 45 9.57 11.96 -6.16
CA ILE A 45 10.42 10.79 -5.90
C ILE A 45 10.87 10.22 -7.25
N GLY A 46 12.10 9.68 -7.31
CA GLY A 46 12.59 8.95 -8.47
C GLY A 46 11.91 7.59 -8.65
N GLU A 47 11.93 7.07 -9.87
CA GLU A 47 11.25 5.82 -10.22
C GLU A 47 11.72 4.61 -9.39
N PRO A 48 13.03 4.39 -9.18
CA PRO A 48 13.49 3.24 -8.38
C PRO A 48 13.03 3.31 -6.93
N GLU A 49 13.16 4.48 -6.29
CA GLU A 49 12.75 4.67 -4.90
C GLU A 49 11.24 4.57 -4.74
N LEU A 50 10.48 5.02 -5.74
CA LEU A 50 9.03 4.91 -5.75
C LEU A 50 8.58 3.45 -5.84
N GLN A 51 9.21 2.66 -6.71
CA GLN A 51 8.91 1.24 -6.85
C GLN A 51 9.23 0.47 -5.55
N GLU A 52 10.40 0.70 -4.96
CA GLU A 52 10.79 0.09 -3.68
C GLU A 52 9.81 0.45 -2.56
N ALA A 53 9.41 1.72 -2.47
CA ALA A 53 8.45 2.17 -1.47
C ALA A 53 7.07 1.49 -1.64
N PHE A 54 6.62 1.34 -2.88
CA PHE A 54 5.36 0.66 -3.19
C PHE A 54 5.41 -0.84 -2.85
N GLU A 55 6.47 -1.53 -3.27
CA GLU A 55 6.65 -2.97 -3.01
C GLU A 55 6.74 -3.26 -1.51
N SER A 56 7.49 -2.44 -0.76
CA SER A 56 7.60 -2.55 0.69
C SER A 56 6.25 -2.33 1.40
N ALA A 57 5.48 -1.34 0.94
CA ALA A 57 4.14 -1.09 1.46
C ALA A 57 3.17 -2.25 1.16
N MET A 58 3.17 -2.76 -0.07
CA MET A 58 2.33 -3.90 -0.45
C MET A 58 2.68 -5.16 0.34
N ALA A 59 3.97 -5.46 0.54
CA ALA A 59 4.41 -6.58 1.35
C ALA A 59 3.87 -6.47 2.80
N MET A 60 4.00 -5.30 3.42
CA MET A 60 3.47 -5.05 4.77
C MET A 60 1.95 -5.27 4.85
N LEU A 61 1.19 -4.78 3.88
CA LEU A 61 -0.26 -4.89 3.86
C LEU A 61 -0.72 -6.34 3.64
N LEU A 62 -0.01 -7.09 2.78
CA LEU A 62 -0.30 -8.50 2.52
C LEU A 62 0.05 -9.39 3.72
N GLU A 63 1.23 -9.19 4.32
CA GLU A 63 1.65 -9.92 5.53
C GLU A 63 0.73 -9.65 6.72
N GLY A 64 0.21 -8.42 6.82
CA GLY A 64 -0.76 -8.01 7.83
C GLY A 64 -2.19 -8.50 7.54
N GLU A 65 -2.43 -9.18 6.42
CA GLU A 65 -3.76 -9.58 5.93
C GLU A 65 -4.75 -8.40 5.87
N LEU A 66 -4.24 -7.20 5.60
CA LEU A 66 -5.01 -5.95 5.48
C LEU A 66 -5.59 -5.76 4.09
N VAL A 67 -4.95 -6.35 3.08
CA VAL A 67 -5.39 -6.35 1.69
C VAL A 67 -5.25 -7.77 1.12
N ALA A 68 -6.02 -8.06 0.08
CA ALA A 68 -5.89 -9.28 -0.71
C ALA A 68 -5.80 -8.90 -2.19
N ILE A 69 -4.86 -9.50 -2.91
CA ILE A 69 -4.80 -9.39 -4.38
C ILE A 69 -5.63 -10.54 -4.95
N VAL A 70 -6.59 -10.20 -5.80
CA VAL A 70 -7.41 -11.16 -6.56
C VAL A 70 -6.85 -11.31 -7.97
#